data_AF-A0A7C4JIS6-F1
#
_entry.id   AF-A0A7C4JIS6-F1
#
_cell.length_a   1.000
_cell.length_b   1.000
_cell.length_c   1.000
_cell.angle_alpha   90.00
_cell.angle_beta   90.00
_cell.angle_gamma   90.00
#
_symmetry.space_group_name_H-M   'P 1'
#
loop_
_entity.id
_entity.type
_entity.pdbx_description
1 polymer ?
#
loop_
_entity_poly.entity_id
_entity_poly.type
_entity_poly.pdbx_seq_one_letter_code
_entity_poly.pdbx_strand_id
1 'polypeptide(L)'
;MHKIMFEVYVKGVPSEVECLNRLHEYLESLSRCFGSSTTYACVYKDILIKVVPKVEEAQKRSTTLTHIFEPLQQVLSIVITLEGESVSNLAEISELIYGFAKNCGLMLKLIG
;
A
#
# COMPACT_ATOMS: atom_id res chain seq x y z
N MET A 1 8.82 -11.36 16.89
CA MET A 1 8.57 -10.40 15.80
C MET A 1 7.24 -10.74 15.14
N HIS A 2 6.30 -9.80 15.17
CA HIS A 2 4.98 -9.92 14.55
C HIS A 2 4.96 -9.16 13.23
N LYS A 3 4.12 -9.61 12.30
CA LYS A 3 4.02 -9.05 10.95
C LYS A 3 2.57 -8.92 10.53
N ILE A 4 2.22 -7.77 9.95
CA ILE A 4 0.92 -7.52 9.32
C ILE A 4 1.18 -7.01 7.92
N MET A 5 0.47 -7.53 6.93
CA MET A 5 0.61 -7.10 5.54
C MET A 5 -0.75 -6.73 4.97
N PHE A 6 -0.81 -5.58 4.30
CA PHE A 6 -1.96 -5.11 3.56
C PHE A 6 -1.61 -5.01 2.08
N GLU A 7 -2.57 -5.36 1.24
CA GLU A 7 -2.56 -5.05 -0.18
C GLU A 7 -3.61 -3.97 -0.44
N VAL A 8 -3.19 -2.83 -0.98
CA VAL A 8 -4.04 -1.70 -1.33
C VAL A 8 -4.14 -1.62 -2.84
N TYR A 9 -5.37 -1.66 -3.36
CA TYR A 9 -5.63 -1.56 -4.79
C TYR A 9 -5.90 -0.11 -5.19
N VAL A 10 -5.18 0.36 -6.20
CA VAL A 10 -5.21 1.73 -6.69
C VAL A 10 -5.54 1.66 -8.19
N LYS A 11 -6.69 2.20 -8.59
CA LYS A 11 -7.14 2.27 -9.99
C LYS A 11 -6.44 3.37 -10.79
N GLY A 12 -5.69 4.23 -10.10
CA GLY A 12 -4.89 5.29 -10.72
C GLY A 12 -5.68 6.58 -10.97
N VAL A 13 -6.83 6.77 -10.31
CA VAL A 13 -7.53 8.06 -10.35
C VAL A 13 -6.79 9.10 -9.48
N PRO A 14 -6.82 10.40 -9.82
CA PRO A 14 -6.01 11.41 -9.13
C PRO A 14 -6.21 11.45 -7.61
N SER A 15 -7.44 11.25 -7.13
CA SER A 15 -7.77 11.26 -5.70
C SER A 15 -7.12 10.10 -4.92
N GLU A 16 -6.92 8.94 -5.55
CA GLU A 16 -6.26 7.80 -4.93
C GLU A 16 -4.76 8.03 -4.82
N VAL A 17 -4.15 8.62 -5.86
CA VAL A 17 -2.72 8.98 -5.85
C VAL A 17 -2.44 10.05 -4.80
N GLU A 18 -3.29 11.07 -4.73
CA GLU A 18 -3.22 12.09 -3.68
C GLU A 18 -3.35 11.47 -2.28
N CYS A 19 -4.23 10.49 -2.10
CA CYS A 19 -4.36 9.81 -0.82
C CYS A 19 -3.08 9.08 -0.40
N LEU A 20 -2.41 8.39 -1.32
CA LEU A 20 -1.14 7.71 -1.02
C LEU A 20 -0.04 8.71 -0.65
N ASN A 21 0.03 9.85 -1.35
CA ASN A 21 0.95 10.92 -1.00
C ASN A 21 0.65 11.48 0.40
N ARG A 22 -0.62 11.69 0.74
CA ARG A 22 -1.02 12.15 2.08
C ARG A 22 -0.69 11.13 3.17
N LEU A 23 -0.82 9.83 2.88
CA LEU A 23 -0.38 8.78 3.80
C LEU A 23 1.14 8.85 4.01
N HIS A 24 1.92 9.03 2.94
CA HIS A 24 3.37 9.19 3.03
C HIS A 24 3.76 10.42 3.86
N GLU A 25 3.22 11.60 3.54
CA GLU A 25 3.47 12.85 4.29
C GLU A 25 3.09 12.72 5.77
N TYR A 26 1.96 12.06 6.05
CA TYR A 26 1.53 11.82 7.41
C TYR A 26 2.51 10.92 8.17
N LEU A 27 2.92 9.79 7.58
CA LEU A 27 3.90 8.89 8.20
C LEU A 27 5.26 9.58 8.38
N GLU A 28 5.70 10.39 7.41
CA GLU A 28 6.92 11.18 7.49
C GLU A 28 6.86 12.25 8.60
N SER A 29 5.68 12.81 8.88
CA SER A 29 5.49 13.74 10.00
C SER A 29 5.60 13.07 11.38
N LEU A 30 5.30 11.77 11.47
CA LEU A 30 5.31 11.01 12.72
C LEU A 30 6.63 10.25 12.95
N SER A 31 7.41 10.05 11.90
CA SER A 31 8.46 9.04 11.90
C SER A 31 9.58 9.36 10.93
N ARG A 32 10.69 8.62 11.04
CA ARG A 32 11.79 8.77 10.08
C ARG A 32 11.54 7.87 8.88
N CYS A 33 11.23 8.49 7.74
CA CYS A 33 11.01 7.80 6.47
C CYS A 33 12.20 7.91 5.52
N PHE A 34 12.34 6.92 4.64
CA PHE A 34 13.35 6.87 3.58
C PHE A 34 12.70 6.33 2.29
N GLY A 35 13.03 6.93 1.15
CA GLY A 35 12.57 6.47 -0.16
C GLY A 35 11.85 7.56 -0.95
N SER A 36 10.82 7.15 -1.68
CA SER A 36 10.00 7.98 -2.58
C SER A 36 8.51 7.81 -2.26
N SER A 37 7.64 8.66 -2.79
CA SER A 37 6.21 8.70 -2.42
C SER A 37 5.44 7.39 -2.63
N THR A 38 5.85 6.53 -3.56
CA THR A 38 5.19 5.23 -3.83
C THR A 38 5.98 4.03 -3.33
N THR A 39 7.25 4.24 -2.96
CA THR A 39 8.16 3.20 -2.46
C THR A 39 9.01 3.77 -1.34
N TYR A 40 8.63 3.46 -0.10
CA TYR A 40 9.29 4.02 1.09
C TYR A 40 9.25 3.07 2.27
N ALA A 41 10.13 3.32 3.23
CA ALA A 41 10.11 2.68 4.53
C ALA A 41 10.14 3.74 5.63
N CYS A 42 9.35 3.54 6.68
CA CYS A 42 9.27 4.43 7.84
C CYS A 42 9.49 3.62 9.13
N VAL A 43 10.12 4.25 10.13
CA VAL A 43 10.30 3.64 11.46
C VAL A 43 9.49 4.42 12.49
N TYR A 44 8.34 3.87 12.88
CA TYR A 44 7.47 4.43 13.90
C TYR A 44 7.57 3.61 15.19
N LYS A 45 8.07 4.19 16.28
CA LYS A 45 8.38 3.46 17.53
C LYS A 45 9.30 2.26 17.23
N ASP A 46 8.86 1.04 17.53
CA ASP A 46 9.53 -0.25 17.25
C ASP A 46 9.07 -0.91 15.95
N ILE A 47 8.30 -0.21 15.11
CA ILE A 47 7.67 -0.76 13.90
C ILE A 47 8.36 -0.25 12.65
N LEU A 48 8.80 -1.19 11.81
CA LEU A 48 9.18 -0.95 10.44
C LEU A 48 7.96 -1.04 9.53
N ILE A 49 7.61 0.07 8.89
CA ILE A 49 6.55 0.19 7.90
C ILE A 49 7.23 0.20 6.53
N LYS A 50 6.87 -0.72 5.63
CA LYS A 50 7.39 -0.79 4.27
C LYS A 50 6.23 -0.66 3.29
N VAL A 51 6.31 0.30 2.38
CA VAL A 51 5.31 0.53 1.34
C VAL A 51 6.00 0.32 0.00
N VAL A 52 5.55 -0.68 -0.76
CA VAL A 52 6.15 -1.06 -2.03
C VAL A 52 5.07 -1.36 -3.07
N PRO A 53 5.25 -0.94 -4.34
CA PRO A 53 4.35 -1.36 -5.40
C PRO A 53 4.52 -2.87 -5.62
N LYS A 54 3.39 -3.58 -5.70
CA LYS A 54 3.34 -4.95 -6.17
C LYS A 54 3.48 -4.91 -7.69
N VAL A 55 4.70 -5.13 -8.15
CA VAL A 55 4.94 -5.39 -9.57
C VAL A 55 4.43 -6.80 -9.85
N GLU A 56 3.19 -6.91 -10.31
CA GLU A 56 2.79 -8.12 -11.02
C GLU A 56 3.57 -8.13 -12.33
N GLU A 57 4.58 -9.00 -12.44
CA GLU A 57 5.08 -9.34 -13.75
C GLU A 57 3.86 -9.76 -14.57
N ALA A 58 3.58 -9.03 -15.66
CA ALA A 58 2.58 -9.42 -16.65
C ALA A 58 3.06 -10.71 -17.35
N GLN A 59 3.17 -11.82 -16.63
CA GLN A 59 3.51 -13.12 -17.17
C GLN A 59 2.26 -13.71 -17.83
N LYS A 60 2.28 -13.60 -19.16
CA LYS A 60 1.71 -14.57 -20.10
C LYS A 60 0.19 -14.72 -20.08
N ARG A 61 -0.52 -13.70 -20.55
CA ARG A 61 -1.79 -13.90 -21.29
C ARG A 61 -1.71 -13.24 -22.67
N SER A 62 -0.71 -13.65 -23.44
CA SER A 62 -0.65 -13.35 -24.87
C SER A 62 -0.48 -14.65 -25.65
N THR A 63 -1.57 -15.40 -25.80
CA THR A 63 -1.82 -16.32 -26.92
C THR A 63 -3.29 -16.74 -26.95
N THR A 64 -4.23 -15.80 -27.01
CA THR A 64 -5.52 -16.08 -27.68
C THR A 64 -6.19 -14.76 -28.06
N LEU A 65 -6.28 -14.54 -29.38
CA LEU A 65 -7.00 -13.45 -30.03
C LEU A 65 -8.49 -13.49 -29.65
N THR A 66 -8.92 -12.71 -28.66
CA THR A 66 -10.28 -12.16 -28.53
C THR A 66 -10.41 -11.46 -27.18
N HIS A 67 -9.98 -10.20 -27.06
CA HIS A 67 -10.61 -9.25 -26.14
C HIS A 67 -10.32 -7.85 -26.67
N ILE A 68 -11.28 -7.37 -27.46
CA ILE A 68 -11.39 -5.99 -27.91
C ILE A 68 -12.13 -5.26 -26.78
N PHE A 69 -11.61 -4.10 -26.36
CA PHE A 69 -12.20 -3.14 -25.41
C PHE A 69 -12.27 -3.52 -23.92
N GLU A 70 -11.15 -3.39 -23.20
CA GLU A 70 -11.15 -2.62 -21.95
C GLU A 70 -9.82 -1.84 -21.93
N PRO A 71 -9.80 -0.54 -21.62
CA PRO A 71 -8.54 0.07 -21.21
C PRO A 71 -8.10 -0.73 -19.99
N LEU A 72 -6.98 -1.44 -20.09
CA LEU A 72 -6.27 -1.99 -18.94
C LEU A 72 -5.98 -0.80 -18.03
N GLN A 73 -6.92 -0.43 -17.16
CA GLN A 73 -6.66 0.43 -16.03
C GLN A 73 -5.52 -0.29 -15.31
N GLN A 74 -4.34 0.32 -15.33
CA GLN A 74 -3.19 -0.20 -14.61
C GLN A 74 -3.56 -0.10 -13.13
N VAL A 75 -4.20 -1.15 -12.61
CA VAL A 75 -4.47 -1.29 -11.19
C VAL A 75 -3.11 -1.49 -10.56
N LEU A 76 -2.58 -0.43 -9.98
CA LEU A 76 -1.38 -0.50 -9.18
C LEU A 76 -1.80 -1.12 -7.85
N SER A 77 -1.21 -2.26 -7.52
CA SER A 77 -1.33 -2.82 -6.18
C SER A 77 -0.14 -2.33 -5.35
N ILE A 78 -0.37 -1.91 -4.11
CA ILE A 78 0.66 -1.50 -3.17
C ILE A 78 0.61 -2.42 -1.97
N VAL A 79 1.74 -3.01 -1.63
CA VAL A 79 1.90 -3.81 -0.42
C VAL A 79 2.45 -2.94 0.69
N ILE A 80 1.73 -2.88 1.79
CA ILE A 80 2.14 -2.23 3.03
C ILE A 80 2.44 -3.33 4.04
N THR A 81 3.69 -3.41 4.50
CA THR A 81 4.15 -4.38 5.50
C THR A 81 4.50 -3.66 6.80
N LEU A 82 4.00 -4.18 7.91
CA LEU A 82 4.29 -3.72 9.26
C LEU A 82 5.02 -4.83 10.01
N GLU A 83 6.21 -4.55 10.52
CA GLU A 83 7.04 -5.50 11.27
C GLU A 83 7.45 -4.87 12.60
N GLY A 84 7.17 -5.53 13.72
CA GLY A 84 7.49 -5.00 15.05
C GLY A 84 7.39 -6.04 16.16
N GLU A 85 7.73 -5.65 17.38
CA GLU A 85 7.64 -6.54 18.56
C GLU A 85 6.35 -6.33 19.35
N SER A 86 5.88 -5.09 19.44
CA SER A 86 4.66 -4.74 20.16
C SER A 86 3.40 -4.93 19.31
N VAL A 87 2.56 -5.89 19.69
CA VAL A 87 1.25 -6.12 19.06
C VAL A 87 0.34 -4.90 19.20
N SER A 88 0.39 -4.18 20.33
CA SER A 88 -0.44 -2.99 20.54
C SER A 88 -0.05 -1.85 19.60
N ASN A 89 1.25 -1.63 19.42
CA ASN A 89 1.72 -0.60 18.48
C ASN A 89 1.38 -1.02 17.03
N LEU A 90 1.47 -2.32 16.70
CA LEU A 90 1.10 -2.83 15.38
C LEU A 90 -0.38 -2.65 15.09
N ALA A 91 -1.24 -2.86 16.09
CA ALA A 91 -2.68 -2.61 15.97
C ALA A 91 -2.98 -1.11 15.75
N GLU A 92 -2.36 -0.24 16.54
CA GLU A 92 -2.51 1.23 16.45
C GLU A 92 -2.21 1.73 15.02
N ILE A 93 -1.05 1.34 14.47
CA ILE A 93 -0.66 1.79 13.13
C ILE A 93 -1.47 1.10 12.03
N SER A 94 -1.91 -0.14 12.24
CA SER A 94 -2.78 -0.87 11.31
C SER A 94 -4.15 -0.19 11.19
N GLU A 95 -4.76 0.20 12.31
CA GLU A 95 -6.03 0.93 12.33
C GLU A 95 -5.91 2.27 11.62
N LEU A 96 -4.78 2.95 11.80
CA LEU A 96 -4.51 4.22 11.13
C LEU A 96 -4.45 4.06 9.60
N ILE A 97 -3.67 3.08 9.12
CA ILE A 97 -3.51 2.81 7.69
C ILE A 97 -4.85 2.36 7.09
N TYR A 98 -5.59 1.51 7.79
CA TYR A 98 -6.92 1.09 7.39
C TYR A 98 -7.89 2.28 7.30
N GLY A 99 -7.88 3.16 8.31
CA GLY A 99 -8.70 4.37 8.33
C GLY A 99 -8.39 5.31 7.17
N PHE A 100 -7.10 5.52 6.86
CA PHE A 100 -6.66 6.30 5.69
C PHE A 100 -7.18 5.69 4.39
N ALA A 101 -6.96 4.39 4.17
CA ALA A 101 -7.42 3.71 2.97
C ALA A 101 -8.94 3.80 2.79
N LYS A 102 -9.70 3.55 3.86
CA LYS A 102 -11.16 3.61 3.85
C LYS A 102 -11.68 5.02 3.55
N ASN A 103 -11.09 6.06 4.15
CA ASN A 103 -11.48 7.45 3.92
C ASN A 103 -11.24 7.89 2.47
N CYS A 104 -10.30 7.25 1.78
CA CYS A 104 -10.00 7.50 0.38
C CYS A 104 -10.76 6.60 -0.60
N GLY A 105 -11.63 5.71 -0.11
CA GLY A 105 -12.33 4.73 -0.94
C GLY A 105 -11.40 3.67 -1.54
N LEU A 106 -10.18 3.50 -1.01
CA LEU A 106 -9.23 2.49 -1.44
C LEU A 106 -9.66 1.12 -0.93
N MET A 107 -9.58 0.11 -1.80
CA MET A 107 -9.82 -1.27 -1.40
C MET A 107 -8.56 -1.83 -0.75
N LEU A 108 -8.69 -2.30 0.48
CA LEU A 108 -7.60 -2.85 1.27
C LEU A 108 -7.90 -4.30 1.64
N LYS A 109 -6.92 -5.18 1.43
CA LYS A 109 -6.99 -6.60 1.71
C LYS A 109 -5.88 -6.98 2.68
N LEU A 110 -6.21 -7.67 3.76
CA LEU A 110 -5.21 -8.30 4.63
C LEU A 110 -4.62 -9.52 3.91
N ILE A 111 -3.30 -9.61 3.86
CA ILE A 111 -2.56 -10.73 3.24
C ILE A 111 -1.58 -11.33 4.26
N GLY A 112 -1.27 -12.62 4.11
CA GLY A 112 -0.44 -13.40 5.04
C GLY A 112 0.75 -14.04 4.35
#